data_AF-A0A3P6A1K1-F1
#
_entry.id   AF-A0A3P6A1K1-F1
#
_cell.length_a   1.000
_cell.length_b   1.000
_cell.length_c   1.000
_cell.angle_alpha   90.00
_cell.angle_beta   90.00
_cell.angle_gamma   90.00
#
_symmetry.space_group_name_H-M   'P 1'
#
loop_
_entity.id
_entity.type
_entity.pdbx_description
1 polymer ?
#
loop_
_entity_poly.entity_id
_entity_poly.type
_entity_poly.pdbx_seq_one_letter_code
_entity_poly.pdbx_strand_id
1 'polypeptide(L)'
;MIRGLLLGIILMLYCVCPSFQQDTTFVYNGFDQGDHRLHLDGSAIILPKNHVLQLTNATATQIGHAFFQEPVDFNSSEPVSFSTHFVCALLPVGETSGHGMAFFVSHSTDLKGAEPSRFFGLFNANGSDSTRVLAVELDIAKAPDVGDISDNHVGIDVNSAKSVISANASYFSDKKGRKIDMKLLSGDPIQVWVDYEGTTLNVSLAPLRNKKPSQPLLSSTSINLTEIVQGRRMFVGFSGATGSTMTYQYILGWSFSKTMASLQKIDVSKLPKVPHPHNKIKSTSL
;
A
#
# COMPACT_ATOMS: atom_id res chain seq x y z
N MET A 1 12.08 71.97 32.50
CA MET A 1 12.21 71.34 31.18
C MET A 1 12.23 69.84 31.37
N ILE A 2 11.12 69.19 31.06
CA ILE A 2 10.87 67.76 31.22
C ILE A 2 11.38 67.07 29.96
N ARG A 3 12.27 66.07 30.10
CA ARG A 3 12.57 65.12 29.02
C ARG A 3 12.23 63.72 29.52
N GLY A 4 11.07 63.25 29.09
CA GLY A 4 10.54 61.94 29.40
C GLY A 4 11.32 60.84 28.68
N LEU A 5 11.57 59.77 29.42
CA LEU A 5 12.12 58.52 28.90
C LEU A 5 10.94 57.54 28.82
N LEU A 6 10.36 57.37 27.62
CA LEU A 6 9.38 56.30 27.37
C LEU A 6 10.17 55.00 27.15
N LEU A 7 10.11 54.09 28.12
CA LEU A 7 10.58 52.72 27.97
C LEU A 7 9.41 51.88 27.44
N GLY A 8 9.39 51.60 26.14
CA GLY A 8 8.41 50.72 25.52
C GLY A 8 8.75 49.26 25.81
N ILE A 9 7.93 48.58 26.62
CA ILE A 9 7.99 47.13 26.80
C ILE A 9 7.24 46.50 25.62
N ILE A 10 7.98 45.89 24.68
CA ILE A 10 7.41 45.07 23.61
C ILE A 10 7.16 43.68 24.19
N LEU A 11 5.90 43.39 24.51
CA LEU A 11 5.46 42.06 24.91
C LEU A 11 5.34 41.18 23.65
N MET A 12 6.38 40.39 23.37
CA MET A 12 6.32 39.32 22.35
C MET A 12 5.39 38.22 22.87
N LEU A 13 4.11 38.25 22.47
CA LEU A 13 3.23 37.09 22.57
C LEU A 13 3.74 36.04 21.58
N TYR A 14 4.45 35.03 22.10
CA TYR A 14 4.60 33.77 21.37
C TYR A 14 3.21 33.13 21.31
N CYS A 15 2.52 33.26 20.18
CA CYS A 15 1.43 32.38 19.83
C CYS A 15 2.00 30.96 19.72
N VAL A 16 2.03 30.24 20.83
CA VAL A 16 2.13 28.79 20.82
C VAL A 16 0.80 28.32 20.26
N CYS A 17 0.72 28.16 18.94
CA CYS A 17 -0.33 27.38 18.32
C CYS A 17 -0.09 25.94 18.75
N PRO A 18 -0.91 25.32 19.62
CA PRO A 18 -0.86 23.89 19.74
C PRO A 18 -1.23 23.34 18.37
N SER A 19 -0.27 22.74 17.66
CA SER A 19 -0.58 21.90 16.52
C SER A 19 -1.43 20.77 17.06
N PHE A 20 -2.74 20.85 16.86
CA PHE A 20 -3.61 19.72 17.08
C PHE A 20 -3.18 18.68 16.05
N GLN A 21 -2.37 17.72 16.48
CA GLN A 21 -1.97 16.61 15.64
C GLN A 21 -3.22 15.75 15.46
N GLN A 22 -3.92 15.99 14.36
CA GLN A 22 -5.11 15.25 14.00
C GLN A 22 -4.68 13.80 13.77
N ASP A 23 -5.37 12.85 14.40
CA ASP A 23 -5.11 11.42 14.17
C ASP A 23 -5.12 11.14 12.66
N THR A 24 -4.04 10.55 12.16
CA THR A 24 -3.89 10.28 10.72
C THR A 24 -4.85 9.14 10.33
N THR A 25 -6.05 9.54 9.92
CA THR A 25 -7.11 8.67 9.42
C THR A 25 -7.62 9.22 8.10
N PHE A 26 -7.81 8.35 7.11
CA PHE A 26 -8.41 8.73 5.83
C PHE A 26 -9.14 7.56 5.17
N VAL A 27 -10.03 7.89 4.23
CA VAL A 27 -10.67 6.96 3.31
C VAL A 27 -10.78 7.55 1.92
N TYR A 28 -10.32 6.79 0.92
CA TYR A 28 -10.48 7.03 -0.50
C TYR A 28 -11.45 5.99 -1.06
N ASN A 29 -12.63 6.44 -1.49
CA ASN A 29 -13.65 5.59 -2.14
C ASN A 29 -13.58 5.77 -3.66
N GLY A 30 -12.38 5.60 -4.21
CA GLY A 30 -11.98 6.18 -5.48
C GLY A 30 -11.02 7.35 -5.29
N PHE A 31 -10.33 7.69 -6.38
CA PHE A 31 -9.30 8.72 -6.44
C PHE A 31 -9.76 9.84 -7.39
N ASP A 32 -10.63 10.72 -6.88
CA ASP A 32 -11.18 11.88 -7.57
C ASP A 32 -10.24 13.10 -7.53
N GLN A 33 -10.19 13.95 -8.56
CA GLN A 33 -9.18 15.02 -8.69
C GLN A 33 -9.21 16.16 -7.65
N GLY A 34 -9.97 16.03 -6.55
CA GLY A 34 -10.00 16.98 -5.43
C GLY A 34 -9.10 16.54 -4.28
N ASP A 35 -8.06 17.36 -4.01
CA ASP A 35 -7.12 17.29 -2.88
C ASP A 35 -6.79 15.88 -2.38
N HIS A 36 -6.01 15.16 -3.19
CA HIS A 36 -5.37 13.95 -2.73
C HIS A 36 -4.07 14.31 -2.05
N ARG A 37 -4.00 14.01 -0.75
CA ARG A 37 -2.76 13.97 0.01
C ARG A 37 -1.94 12.73 -0.39
N LEU A 38 -1.68 12.58 -1.69
CA LEU A 38 -0.93 11.49 -2.28
C LEU A 38 0.26 12.06 -3.05
N HIS A 39 1.43 11.50 -2.78
CA HIS A 39 2.62 11.68 -3.61
C HIS A 39 2.73 10.50 -4.57
N LEU A 40 2.85 10.77 -5.87
CA LEU A 40 3.02 9.76 -6.90
C LEU A 40 4.38 9.92 -7.56
N ASP A 41 5.07 8.82 -7.81
CA ASP A 41 6.31 8.80 -8.58
C ASP A 41 6.35 7.59 -9.54
N GLY A 42 7.43 7.50 -10.33
CA GLY A 42 7.60 6.43 -11.30
C GLY A 42 6.48 6.40 -12.33
N SER A 43 5.89 5.23 -12.57
CA SER A 43 4.75 5.05 -13.48
C SER A 43 3.38 5.30 -12.83
N ALA A 44 3.32 5.60 -11.53
CA ALA A 44 2.05 5.70 -10.82
C ALA A 44 1.27 6.95 -11.25
N ILE A 45 0.00 6.77 -11.61
CA ILE A 45 -0.89 7.85 -12.02
C ILE A 45 -2.31 7.62 -11.52
N ILE A 46 -3.06 8.69 -11.31
CA ILE A 46 -4.50 8.61 -11.11
C ILE A 46 -5.18 8.83 -12.44
N LEU A 47 -5.90 7.81 -12.93
CA LEU A 47 -6.55 7.84 -14.24
C LEU A 47 -7.72 8.84 -14.21
N PRO A 48 -7.65 9.99 -14.91
CA PRO A 48 -8.57 11.11 -14.70
C PRO A 48 -10.05 10.79 -14.95
N LYS A 49 -10.35 9.85 -15.85
CA LYS A 49 -11.71 9.43 -16.21
C LYS A 49 -12.25 8.28 -15.36
N ASN A 50 -11.35 7.54 -14.74
CA ASN A 50 -11.69 6.30 -14.03
C ASN A 50 -11.64 6.49 -12.53
N HIS A 51 -10.92 7.49 -12.03
CA HIS A 51 -10.71 7.74 -10.60
C HIS A 51 -10.04 6.54 -9.90
N VAL A 52 -9.15 5.87 -10.61
CA VAL A 52 -8.39 4.70 -10.16
C VAL A 52 -6.92 5.08 -10.10
N LEU A 53 -6.25 4.70 -9.02
CA LEU A 53 -4.81 4.78 -8.92
C LEU A 53 -4.20 3.59 -9.67
N GLN A 54 -3.47 3.85 -10.74
CA GLN A 54 -2.71 2.87 -11.51
C GLN A 54 -1.25 2.95 -11.06
N LEU A 55 -0.68 1.84 -10.57
CA LEU A 55 0.74 1.76 -10.22
C LEU A 55 1.59 1.47 -11.47
N THR A 56 1.14 0.51 -12.28
CA THR A 56 1.82 0.08 -13.51
C THR A 56 0.82 -0.25 -14.62
N ASN A 57 1.30 -0.33 -15.86
CA ASN A 57 0.50 -0.64 -17.03
C ASN A 57 1.17 -1.71 -17.92
N ALA A 58 0.69 -1.90 -19.15
CA ALA A 58 1.28 -2.80 -20.13
C ALA A 58 2.60 -2.29 -20.73
N THR A 59 3.53 -1.87 -19.88
CA THR A 59 4.89 -1.48 -20.26
C THR A 59 5.88 -2.28 -19.41
N ALA A 60 6.93 -2.77 -20.06
CA ALA A 60 7.98 -3.56 -19.42
C ALA A 60 8.86 -2.71 -18.50
N THR A 61 9.40 -3.34 -17.46
CA THR A 61 10.45 -2.76 -16.60
C THR A 61 10.06 -1.41 -15.99
N GLN A 62 8.87 -1.33 -15.39
CA GLN A 62 8.39 -0.14 -14.68
C GLN A 62 8.43 -0.33 -13.17
N ILE A 63 8.50 0.81 -12.48
CA ILE A 63 8.22 0.96 -11.05
C ILE A 63 7.24 2.13 -10.94
N GLY A 64 6.22 1.99 -10.11
CA GLY A 64 5.36 3.10 -9.72
C GLY A 64 5.05 3.06 -8.24
N HIS A 65 5.18 4.21 -7.57
CA HIS A 65 4.83 4.34 -6.16
C HIS A 65 3.75 5.39 -5.94
N ALA A 66 2.93 5.13 -4.92
CA ALA A 66 1.95 6.07 -4.42
C ALA A 66 1.99 6.07 -2.90
N PHE A 67 2.33 7.22 -2.30
CA PHE A 67 2.45 7.39 -0.85
C PHE A 67 1.39 8.34 -0.36
N PHE A 68 0.92 8.13 0.87
CA PHE A 68 0.25 9.21 1.59
C PHE A 68 1.28 10.31 1.91
N GLN A 69 0.97 11.55 1.52
CA GLN A 69 1.96 12.64 1.47
C GLN A 69 2.45 13.05 2.86
N GLU A 70 1.58 13.05 3.85
CA GLU A 70 1.94 13.39 5.22
C GLU A 70 2.39 12.13 5.97
N PRO A 71 3.52 12.17 6.71
CA PRO A 71 3.88 11.05 7.56
C PRO A 71 2.85 10.80 8.66
N VAL A 72 2.72 9.54 9.07
CA VAL A 72 2.02 9.13 10.28
C VAL A 72 3.01 9.19 11.44
N ASP A 73 2.90 10.22 12.27
CA ASP A 73 3.76 10.45 13.43
C ASP A 73 3.12 9.89 14.71
N PHE A 74 3.86 9.14 15.53
CA PHE A 74 3.40 8.58 16.80
C PHE A 74 4.03 9.27 18.00
N ASN A 75 3.22 9.63 18.98
CA ASN A 75 3.72 10.19 20.25
C ASN A 75 4.54 9.14 21.01
N SER A 76 5.45 9.57 21.88
CA SER A 76 6.32 8.66 22.65
C SER A 76 5.54 7.71 23.58
N SER A 77 4.36 8.14 24.03
CA SER A 77 3.45 7.36 24.89
C SER A 77 2.49 6.45 24.13
N GLU A 78 2.42 6.57 22.80
CA GLU A 78 1.53 5.79 21.94
C GLU A 78 2.23 4.48 21.53
N PRO A 79 1.57 3.32 21.44
CA PRO A 79 2.15 2.19 20.72
C PRO A 79 2.21 2.48 19.21
N VAL A 80 3.23 1.98 18.52
CA VAL A 80 3.21 2.01 17.04
C VAL A 80 2.23 0.94 16.57
N SER A 81 1.18 1.34 15.86
CA SER A 81 0.15 0.46 15.34
C SER A 81 -0.43 1.02 14.04
N PHE A 82 -1.03 0.18 13.22
CA PHE A 82 -1.85 0.63 12.11
C PHE A 82 -2.88 -0.40 11.70
N SER A 83 -3.91 0.05 11.00
CA SER A 83 -4.82 -0.79 10.25
C SER A 83 -5.07 -0.13 8.91
N THR A 84 -5.03 -0.93 7.85
CA THR A 84 -5.32 -0.48 6.49
C THR A 84 -6.26 -1.47 5.82
N HIS A 85 -7.15 -0.94 4.99
CA HIS A 85 -8.03 -1.70 4.12
C HIS A 85 -7.95 -1.08 2.74
N PHE A 86 -7.63 -1.87 1.73
CA PHE A 86 -7.63 -1.39 0.35
C PHE A 86 -8.30 -2.39 -0.57
N VAL A 87 -8.81 -1.85 -1.69
CA VAL A 87 -9.36 -2.62 -2.79
C VAL A 87 -8.44 -2.46 -3.98
N CYS A 88 -7.94 -3.57 -4.51
CA CYS A 88 -7.05 -3.58 -5.67
C CYS A 88 -7.55 -4.54 -6.76
N ALA A 89 -6.98 -4.43 -7.95
CA ALA A 89 -7.17 -5.37 -9.04
C ALA A 89 -5.88 -5.52 -9.84
N LEU A 90 -5.48 -6.76 -10.11
CA LEU A 90 -4.38 -7.10 -11.03
C LEU A 90 -4.99 -7.67 -12.32
N LEU A 91 -4.86 -6.93 -13.42
CA LEU A 91 -5.42 -7.32 -14.71
C LEU A 91 -4.30 -7.83 -15.64
N PRO A 92 -4.45 -9.03 -16.22
CA PRO A 92 -3.43 -9.64 -17.07
C PRO A 92 -3.18 -8.86 -18.36
N VAL A 93 -1.94 -8.95 -18.84
CA VAL A 93 -1.51 -8.49 -20.16
C VAL A 93 -1.10 -9.72 -20.97
N GLY A 94 -1.96 -10.16 -21.89
CA GLY A 94 -1.70 -11.37 -22.68
C GLY A 94 -1.75 -12.65 -21.83
N GLU A 95 -0.97 -13.67 -22.23
CA GLU A 95 -0.97 -14.99 -21.57
C GLU A 95 -0.08 -15.06 -20.32
N THR A 96 1.00 -14.28 -20.28
CA THR A 96 1.94 -14.23 -19.16
C THR A 96 1.96 -12.84 -18.56
N SER A 97 1.93 -12.74 -17.23
CA SER A 97 1.87 -11.46 -16.53
C SER A 97 2.69 -11.52 -15.25
N GLY A 98 3.14 -10.36 -14.79
CA GLY A 98 4.01 -10.23 -13.62
C GLY A 98 4.31 -8.76 -13.30
N HIS A 99 4.92 -8.44 -12.16
CA HIS A 99 5.28 -9.37 -11.08
C HIS A 99 4.32 -9.31 -9.90
N GLY A 100 3.77 -8.13 -9.62
CA GLY A 100 2.79 -7.93 -8.55
C GLY A 100 2.89 -6.52 -7.99
N MET A 101 2.23 -6.32 -6.86
CA MET A 101 2.21 -5.05 -6.14
C MET A 101 2.38 -5.30 -4.64
N ALA A 102 2.71 -4.26 -3.89
CA ALA A 102 2.81 -4.32 -2.44
C ALA A 102 2.16 -3.10 -1.78
N PHE A 103 1.50 -3.31 -0.65
CA PHE A 103 1.33 -2.27 0.35
C PHE A 103 2.59 -2.22 1.20
N PHE A 104 3.11 -1.05 1.53
CA PHE A 104 4.30 -0.95 2.37
C PHE A 104 4.21 0.14 3.43
N VAL A 105 5.09 -0.04 4.41
CA VAL A 105 5.40 0.87 5.49
C VAL A 105 6.91 1.12 5.48
N SER A 106 7.34 2.37 5.58
CA SER A 106 8.76 2.74 5.61
C SER A 106 9.05 3.93 6.53
N HIS A 107 10.32 4.15 6.87
CA HIS A 107 10.74 5.38 7.59
C HIS A 107 11.04 6.56 6.67
N SER A 108 11.10 6.33 5.35
CA SER A 108 11.43 7.34 4.34
C SER A 108 10.72 7.02 3.03
N THR A 109 10.41 8.04 2.23
CA THR A 109 9.95 7.89 0.85
C THR A 109 11.11 7.77 -0.15
N ASP A 110 12.37 7.86 0.30
CA ASP A 110 13.56 7.70 -0.56
C ASP A 110 13.83 6.21 -0.83
N LEU A 111 13.27 5.66 -1.89
CA LEU A 111 13.45 4.26 -2.31
C LEU A 111 14.59 4.09 -3.32
N LYS A 112 15.66 4.88 -3.20
CA LYS A 112 16.84 4.78 -4.08
C LYS A 112 17.43 3.38 -4.12
N GLY A 113 17.75 2.96 -5.34
CA GLY A 113 18.36 1.65 -5.60
C GLY A 113 17.35 0.52 -5.63
N ALA A 114 16.05 0.78 -5.44
CA ALA A 114 15.02 -0.22 -5.65
C ALA A 114 14.90 -0.61 -7.13
N GLU A 115 14.64 -1.89 -7.38
CA GLU A 115 14.61 -2.50 -8.69
C GLU A 115 13.18 -2.93 -9.08
N PRO A 116 12.89 -3.02 -10.39
CA PRO A 116 11.60 -3.49 -10.89
C PRO A 116 11.46 -5.02 -10.71
N SER A 117 10.48 -5.63 -11.39
CA SER A 117 10.27 -7.09 -11.38
C SER A 117 9.96 -7.64 -9.97
N ARG A 118 10.59 -8.75 -9.58
CA ARG A 118 10.42 -9.47 -8.29
C ARG A 118 10.79 -8.68 -7.04
N PHE A 119 11.30 -7.46 -7.19
CA PHE A 119 11.62 -6.57 -6.07
C PHE A 119 10.56 -5.49 -5.82
N PHE A 120 9.48 -5.51 -6.60
CA PHE A 120 8.31 -4.64 -6.47
C PHE A 120 8.58 -3.14 -6.49
N GLY A 121 9.78 -2.68 -6.87
CA GLY A 121 10.18 -1.29 -6.70
C GLY A 121 10.46 -0.90 -5.25
N LEU A 122 10.62 -1.85 -4.33
CA LEU A 122 10.92 -1.60 -2.92
C LEU A 122 12.31 -2.05 -2.49
N PHE A 123 12.82 -3.09 -3.15
CA PHE A 123 14.06 -3.78 -2.77
C PHE A 123 15.02 -3.86 -3.96
N ASN A 124 16.21 -4.38 -3.72
CA ASN A 124 17.11 -4.92 -4.73
C ASN A 124 17.63 -6.30 -4.28
N ALA A 125 18.60 -6.86 -5.00
CA ALA A 125 19.19 -8.16 -4.68
C ALA A 125 19.82 -8.25 -3.27
N ASN A 126 20.24 -7.13 -2.69
CA ASN A 126 20.79 -7.04 -1.33
C ASN A 126 19.72 -6.70 -0.27
N GLY A 127 18.47 -6.48 -0.67
CA GLY A 127 17.38 -6.02 0.18
C GLY A 127 17.12 -4.52 0.02
N SER A 128 16.71 -3.85 1.09
CA SER A 128 16.54 -2.40 1.14
C SER A 128 17.70 -1.76 1.92
N ASP A 129 18.67 -1.19 1.20
CA ASP A 129 19.92 -0.72 1.79
C ASP A 129 19.77 0.52 2.68
N SER A 130 19.06 1.55 2.18
CA SER A 130 18.98 2.88 2.81
C SER A 130 17.67 3.13 3.54
N THR A 131 16.58 2.57 3.02
CA THR A 131 15.23 2.73 3.57
C THR A 131 14.77 1.40 4.14
N ARG A 132 14.32 1.39 5.39
CA ARG A 132 13.74 0.20 6.02
C ARG A 132 12.29 0.10 5.60
N VAL A 133 11.90 -1.09 5.17
CA VAL A 133 10.59 -1.34 4.58
C VAL A 133 9.99 -2.62 5.18
N LEU A 134 8.74 -2.53 5.62
CA LEU A 134 7.84 -3.67 5.77
C LEU A 134 6.88 -3.64 4.59
N ALA A 135 6.71 -4.75 3.89
CA ALA A 135 5.77 -4.86 2.78
C ALA A 135 4.81 -6.05 2.97
N VAL A 136 3.61 -5.90 2.43
CA VAL A 136 2.67 -6.97 2.18
C VAL A 136 2.50 -7.07 0.67
N GLU A 137 3.14 -8.08 0.08
CA GLU A 137 3.15 -8.32 -1.35
C GLU A 137 1.92 -9.13 -1.81
N LEU A 138 1.46 -8.83 -3.02
CA LEU A 138 0.53 -9.63 -3.81
C LEU A 138 1.28 -10.07 -5.07
N ASP A 139 1.89 -11.24 -4.99
CA ASP A 139 2.80 -11.77 -6.01
C ASP A 139 2.05 -12.70 -6.98
N ILE A 140 2.21 -12.42 -8.28
CA ILE A 140 1.60 -13.14 -9.40
C ILE A 140 2.63 -13.78 -10.34
N ALA A 141 3.91 -13.84 -9.96
CA ALA A 141 5.00 -14.34 -10.80
C ALA A 141 6.15 -14.93 -9.95
N LYS A 142 6.22 -16.27 -9.92
CA LYS A 142 7.22 -17.00 -9.14
C LYS A 142 8.67 -16.66 -9.53
N ALA A 143 9.44 -16.25 -8.54
CA ALA A 143 10.88 -16.01 -8.57
C ALA A 143 11.62 -16.91 -7.53
N PRO A 144 12.20 -18.05 -7.97
CA PRO A 144 12.85 -18.99 -7.06
C PRO A 144 14.05 -18.42 -6.28
N ASP A 145 14.73 -17.40 -6.79
CA ASP A 145 15.92 -16.81 -6.18
C ASP A 145 15.61 -15.93 -4.96
N VAL A 146 14.37 -15.42 -4.85
CA VAL A 146 13.86 -14.74 -3.65
C VAL A 146 13.04 -15.67 -2.75
N GLY A 147 12.86 -16.93 -3.15
CA GLY A 147 12.27 -17.97 -2.30
C GLY A 147 10.76 -18.16 -2.45
N ASP A 148 10.18 -17.69 -3.56
CA ASP A 148 8.75 -17.77 -3.80
C ASP A 148 8.20 -19.19 -3.78
N ILE A 149 7.05 -19.33 -3.12
CA ILE A 149 6.35 -20.62 -3.01
C ILE A 149 5.53 -20.93 -4.26
N SER A 150 4.98 -19.92 -4.94
CA SER A 150 4.14 -20.05 -6.14
C SER A 150 4.08 -18.74 -6.93
N ASP A 151 3.40 -18.75 -8.06
CA ASP A 151 3.09 -17.56 -8.88
C ASP A 151 1.72 -16.93 -8.52
N ASN A 152 1.21 -17.21 -7.32
CA ASN A 152 -0.06 -16.68 -6.83
C ASN A 152 -0.07 -16.72 -5.30
N HIS A 153 0.70 -15.83 -4.68
CA HIS A 153 0.88 -15.83 -3.22
C HIS A 153 0.87 -14.42 -2.63
N VAL A 154 0.72 -14.41 -1.30
CA VAL A 154 0.81 -13.22 -0.47
C VAL A 154 1.94 -13.44 0.50
N GLY A 155 2.78 -12.43 0.68
CA GLY A 155 3.95 -12.45 1.54
C GLY A 155 3.96 -11.28 2.51
N ILE A 156 4.69 -11.45 3.62
CA ILE A 156 5.13 -10.37 4.49
C ILE A 156 6.64 -10.28 4.35
N ASP A 157 7.13 -9.10 3.96
CA ASP A 157 8.52 -8.87 3.61
C ASP A 157 9.13 -7.85 4.55
N VAL A 158 10.35 -8.11 5.00
CA VAL A 158 11.06 -7.23 5.94
C VAL A 158 12.44 -6.93 5.37
N ASN A 159 12.60 -5.72 4.83
CA ASN A 159 13.83 -5.19 4.23
C ASN A 159 14.41 -6.02 3.06
N SER A 160 13.65 -6.95 2.48
CA SER A 160 14.09 -7.82 1.38
C SER A 160 12.88 -8.44 0.70
N ALA A 161 12.97 -8.73 -0.61
CA ALA A 161 11.91 -9.42 -1.36
C ALA A 161 11.72 -10.90 -0.98
N LYS A 162 12.62 -11.48 -0.17
CA LYS A 162 12.36 -12.78 0.45
C LYS A 162 11.42 -12.62 1.64
N SER A 163 10.19 -13.09 1.51
CA SER A 163 9.20 -13.03 2.59
C SER A 163 9.66 -13.78 3.84
N VAL A 164 9.34 -13.22 5.01
CA VAL A 164 9.50 -13.90 6.30
C VAL A 164 8.40 -14.93 6.54
N ILE A 165 7.23 -14.71 5.94
CA ILE A 165 6.12 -15.67 5.89
C ILE A 165 5.31 -15.40 4.62
N SER A 166 4.87 -16.47 3.94
CA SER A 166 4.01 -16.37 2.76
C SER A 166 3.04 -17.55 2.66
N ALA A 167 1.97 -17.35 1.90
CA ALA A 167 0.97 -18.37 1.62
C ALA A 167 0.30 -18.15 0.25
N ASN A 168 -0.09 -19.23 -0.42
CA ASN A 168 -0.90 -19.14 -1.63
C ASN A 168 -2.17 -18.33 -1.38
N ALA A 169 -2.55 -17.48 -2.34
CA ALA A 169 -3.67 -16.58 -2.18
C ALA A 169 -4.98 -17.36 -1.96
N SER A 170 -5.60 -17.11 -0.80
CA SER A 170 -6.86 -17.72 -0.39
C SER A 170 -7.52 -16.85 0.68
N TYR A 171 -8.79 -17.10 0.96
CA TYR A 171 -9.51 -16.49 2.08
C TYR A 171 -10.26 -17.53 2.90
N PHE A 172 -10.40 -17.28 4.20
CA PHE A 172 -11.28 -18.07 5.04
C PHE A 172 -12.73 -17.62 4.83
N SER A 173 -13.59 -18.52 4.37
CA SER A 173 -15.02 -18.24 4.22
C SER A 173 -15.77 -18.64 5.49
N ASP A 174 -16.11 -17.68 6.34
CA ASP A 174 -16.86 -17.92 7.59
C ASP A 174 -18.15 -18.71 7.36
N LYS A 175 -18.88 -18.39 6.26
CA LYS A 175 -20.10 -19.10 5.87
C LYS A 175 -19.88 -20.60 5.58
N LYS A 176 -18.70 -20.97 5.08
CA LYS A 176 -18.36 -22.35 4.69
C LYS A 176 -17.44 -23.04 5.71
N GLY A 177 -16.94 -22.31 6.71
CA GLY A 177 -15.99 -22.80 7.70
C GLY A 177 -14.67 -23.32 7.12
N ARG A 178 -14.23 -22.85 5.95
CA ARG A 178 -13.01 -23.33 5.29
C ARG A 178 -12.31 -22.28 4.44
N LYS A 179 -11.03 -22.52 4.15
CA LYS A 179 -10.26 -21.77 3.17
C LYS A 179 -10.79 -22.01 1.75
N ILE A 180 -10.78 -20.96 0.93
CA ILE A 180 -11.17 -20.96 -0.48
C ILE A 180 -10.05 -20.28 -1.26
N ASP A 181 -9.52 -20.98 -2.26
CA ASP A 181 -8.46 -20.46 -3.12
C ASP A 181 -8.91 -19.22 -3.90
N MET A 182 -7.98 -18.30 -4.12
CA MET A 182 -8.19 -17.08 -4.89
C MET A 182 -7.10 -16.94 -5.94
N LYS A 183 -7.47 -16.37 -7.09
CA LYS A 183 -6.51 -15.96 -8.11
C LYS A 183 -6.33 -14.45 -8.05
N LEU A 184 -5.12 -14.00 -7.70
CA LEU A 184 -4.77 -12.58 -7.64
C LEU A 184 -4.88 -11.93 -9.03
N LEU A 185 -4.35 -12.60 -10.06
CA LEU A 185 -4.44 -12.21 -11.47
C LEU A 185 -5.79 -12.63 -12.10
N SER A 186 -6.90 -12.26 -11.47
CA SER A 186 -8.25 -12.51 -12.00
C SER A 186 -8.82 -11.32 -12.76
N GLY A 187 -8.30 -10.11 -12.53
CA GLY A 187 -8.90 -8.85 -12.96
C GLY A 187 -10.09 -8.40 -12.09
N ASP A 188 -10.61 -9.28 -11.23
CA ASP A 188 -11.68 -8.95 -10.29
C ASP A 188 -11.13 -8.16 -9.09
N PRO A 189 -11.92 -7.23 -8.52
CA PRO A 189 -11.47 -6.51 -7.33
C PRO A 189 -11.34 -7.40 -6.09
N ILE A 190 -10.21 -7.24 -5.40
CA ILE A 190 -9.81 -7.96 -4.18
C ILE A 190 -9.73 -6.95 -3.04
N GLN A 191 -10.34 -7.28 -1.91
CA GLN A 191 -10.15 -6.57 -0.65
C GLN A 191 -8.98 -7.16 0.10
N VAL A 192 -8.13 -6.29 0.65
CA VAL A 192 -7.00 -6.66 1.50
C VAL A 192 -7.04 -5.84 2.77
N TRP A 193 -6.93 -6.52 3.91
CA TRP A 193 -6.79 -5.91 5.23
C TRP A 193 -5.41 -6.24 5.79
N VAL A 194 -4.74 -5.23 6.33
CA VAL A 194 -3.48 -5.39 7.05
C VAL A 194 -3.61 -4.68 8.38
N ASP A 195 -3.53 -5.44 9.48
CA ASP A 195 -3.62 -4.89 10.84
C ASP A 195 -2.34 -5.23 11.60
N TYR A 196 -1.72 -4.19 12.16
CA TYR A 196 -0.56 -4.27 13.00
C TYR A 196 -0.85 -3.71 14.39
N GLU A 197 -0.73 -4.56 15.41
CA GLU A 197 -0.88 -4.17 16.82
C GLU A 197 0.14 -4.93 17.69
N GLY A 198 0.87 -4.19 18.52
CA GLY A 198 1.95 -4.75 19.34
C GLY A 198 3.10 -5.27 18.47
N THR A 199 3.18 -6.59 18.29
CA THR A 199 4.13 -7.28 17.38
C THR A 199 3.43 -8.20 16.38
N THR A 200 2.10 -8.15 16.34
CA THR A 200 1.28 -9.01 15.48
C THR A 200 0.90 -8.27 14.21
N LEU A 201 1.28 -8.80 13.04
CA LEU A 201 0.79 -8.38 11.74
C LEU A 201 -0.14 -9.45 11.18
N ASN A 202 -1.40 -9.08 10.94
CA ASN A 202 -2.41 -9.92 10.32
C ASN A 202 -2.72 -9.42 8.91
N VAL A 203 -2.74 -10.34 7.94
CA VAL A 203 -3.11 -10.05 6.55
C VAL A 203 -4.30 -10.92 6.16
N SER A 204 -5.39 -10.30 5.71
CA SER A 204 -6.59 -10.99 5.22
C SER A 204 -6.93 -10.54 3.81
N LEU A 205 -7.43 -11.47 2.98
CA LEU A 205 -7.94 -11.18 1.64
C LEU A 205 -9.38 -11.65 1.51
N ALA A 206 -10.16 -11.02 0.63
CA ALA A 206 -11.45 -11.57 0.19
C ALA A 206 -11.92 -10.94 -1.14
N PRO A 207 -12.83 -11.58 -1.88
CA PRO A 207 -13.53 -10.93 -3.00
C PRO A 207 -14.30 -9.66 -2.54
N LEU A 208 -14.52 -8.70 -3.44
CA LEU A 208 -15.09 -7.37 -3.15
C LEU A 208 -16.36 -7.33 -2.29
N ARG A 209 -17.27 -8.30 -2.44
CA ARG A 209 -18.56 -8.30 -1.74
C ARG A 209 -18.56 -9.12 -0.45
N ASN A 210 -17.43 -9.70 -0.10
CA ASN A 210 -17.27 -10.48 1.12
C ASN A 210 -16.90 -9.54 2.27
N LYS A 211 -17.27 -9.93 3.50
CA LYS A 211 -16.75 -9.27 4.70
C LYS A 211 -15.30 -9.69 4.93
N LYS A 212 -14.56 -8.92 5.73
CA LYS A 212 -13.25 -9.33 6.26
C LYS A 212 -13.38 -10.71 6.93
N PRO A 213 -12.59 -11.72 6.50
CA PRO A 213 -12.58 -13.04 7.11
C PRO A 213 -12.29 -13.00 8.61
N SER A 214 -12.90 -13.89 9.40
CA SER A 214 -12.58 -14.02 10.84
C SER A 214 -11.18 -14.60 11.11
N GLN A 215 -10.60 -15.31 10.15
CA GLN A 215 -9.25 -15.84 10.22
C GLN A 215 -8.38 -15.17 9.15
N PRO A 216 -7.21 -14.62 9.52
CA PRO A 216 -6.30 -14.04 8.54
C PRO A 216 -5.67 -15.12 7.66
N LEU A 217 -5.24 -14.72 6.47
CA LEU A 217 -4.41 -15.57 5.61
C LEU A 217 -3.03 -15.77 6.24
N LEU A 218 -2.41 -14.66 6.67
CA LEU A 218 -1.11 -14.63 7.33
C LEU A 218 -1.24 -13.98 8.71
N SER A 219 -0.54 -14.54 9.69
CA SER A 219 -0.38 -13.94 11.01
C SER A 219 1.07 -14.13 11.45
N SER A 220 1.80 -13.03 11.65
CA SER A 220 3.16 -13.04 12.17
C SER A 220 3.20 -12.30 13.49
N THR A 221 3.72 -12.94 14.55
CA THR A 221 3.79 -12.38 15.91
C THR A 221 5.18 -11.81 16.26
N SER A 222 6.07 -11.73 15.28
CA SER A 222 7.49 -11.35 15.45
C SER A 222 7.86 -10.10 14.66
N ILE A 223 6.89 -9.36 14.11
CA ILE A 223 7.16 -8.11 13.40
C ILE A 223 7.37 -7.02 14.43
N ASN A 224 8.56 -6.40 14.44
CA ASN A 224 8.85 -5.23 15.26
C ASN A 224 8.85 -3.98 14.38
N LEU A 225 7.71 -3.32 14.25
CA LEU A 225 7.60 -2.14 13.39
C LEU A 225 8.44 -0.97 13.88
N THR A 226 8.80 -0.90 15.17
CA THR A 226 9.68 0.15 15.71
C THR A 226 11.07 0.10 15.09
N GLU A 227 11.54 -1.07 14.64
CA GLU A 227 12.79 -1.20 13.90
C GLU A 227 12.67 -0.68 12.46
N ILE A 228 11.46 -0.64 11.91
CA ILE A 228 11.19 -0.08 10.59
C ILE A 228 10.99 1.43 10.68
N VAL A 229 10.13 1.92 11.57
CA VAL A 229 9.70 3.33 11.68
C VAL A 229 10.60 4.16 12.61
N GLN A 230 11.81 4.47 12.12
CA GLN A 230 12.75 5.31 12.86
C GLN A 230 12.16 6.68 13.23
N GLY A 231 12.45 7.16 14.43
CA GLY A 231 11.89 8.41 14.93
C GLY A 231 10.38 8.39 15.15
N ARG A 232 9.76 7.19 15.14
CA ARG A 232 8.31 6.99 15.31
C ARG A 232 7.50 7.73 14.24
N ARG A 233 8.09 7.86 13.05
CA ARG A 233 7.53 8.45 11.85
C ARG A 233 7.39 7.36 10.81
N MET A 234 6.21 7.28 10.21
CA MET A 234 5.85 6.22 9.30
C MET A 234 5.29 6.77 7.99
N PHE A 235 5.86 6.35 6.87
CA PHE A 235 5.28 6.56 5.55
C PHE A 235 4.58 5.28 5.11
N VAL A 236 3.44 5.45 4.45
CA VAL A 236 2.60 4.34 3.98
C VAL A 236 2.22 4.56 2.53
N GLY A 237 2.15 3.48 1.77
CA GLY A 237 1.87 3.58 0.35
C GLY A 237 1.74 2.24 -0.34
N PHE A 238 1.72 2.34 -1.67
CA PHE A 238 1.69 1.20 -2.56
C PHE A 238 2.84 1.28 -3.56
N SER A 239 3.39 0.12 -3.87
CA SER A 239 4.42 -0.04 -4.88
C SER A 239 3.98 -1.07 -5.89
N GLY A 240 4.29 -0.83 -7.15
CA GLY A 240 4.01 -1.75 -8.24
C GLY A 240 5.21 -1.84 -9.17
N ALA A 241 5.49 -3.04 -9.67
CA ALA A 241 6.54 -3.23 -10.66
C ALA A 241 6.16 -4.24 -11.76
N THR A 242 6.73 -4.00 -12.94
CA THR A 242 6.72 -4.93 -14.08
C THR A 242 8.13 -5.35 -14.42
N GLY A 243 8.28 -6.45 -15.15
CA GLY A 243 9.56 -6.96 -15.62
C GLY A 243 9.49 -7.19 -17.13
N SER A 244 10.01 -8.32 -17.59
CA SER A 244 9.76 -8.81 -18.95
C SER A 244 8.30 -9.19 -19.18
N THR A 245 7.56 -9.51 -18.10
CA THR A 245 6.12 -9.65 -18.08
C THR A 245 5.48 -8.40 -17.47
N MET A 246 4.24 -8.12 -17.88
CA MET A 246 3.55 -6.88 -17.56
C MET A 246 2.18 -7.18 -16.96
N THR A 247 1.69 -6.27 -16.12
CA THR A 247 0.38 -6.38 -15.47
C THR A 247 -0.14 -4.97 -15.25
N TYR A 248 -1.44 -4.75 -15.44
CA TYR A 248 -2.05 -3.52 -14.94
C TYR A 248 -2.36 -3.69 -13.45
N GLN A 249 -1.81 -2.81 -12.62
CA GLN A 249 -1.97 -2.85 -11.18
C GLN A 249 -2.75 -1.64 -10.71
N TYR A 250 -3.93 -1.88 -10.15
CA TYR A 250 -4.87 -0.83 -9.78
C TYR A 250 -5.21 -0.86 -8.30
N ILE A 251 -5.30 0.32 -7.69
CA ILE A 251 -5.98 0.55 -6.41
C ILE A 251 -7.27 1.29 -6.70
N LEU A 252 -8.39 0.75 -6.22
CA LEU A 252 -9.73 1.27 -6.41
C LEU A 252 -10.18 2.09 -5.20
N GLY A 253 -9.71 1.75 -4.01
CA GLY A 253 -9.99 2.47 -2.78
C GLY A 253 -9.02 2.10 -1.68
N TRP A 254 -8.83 3.00 -0.72
CA TRP A 254 -7.84 2.86 0.34
C TRP A 254 -8.30 3.58 1.60
N SER A 255 -8.33 2.87 2.71
CA SER A 255 -8.59 3.38 4.05
C SER A 255 -7.42 3.04 4.95
N PHE A 256 -7.05 3.98 5.81
CA PHE A 256 -5.96 3.83 6.76
C PHE A 256 -6.30 4.49 8.08
N SER A 257 -5.84 3.89 9.17
CA SER A 257 -5.78 4.54 10.47
C SER A 257 -4.68 3.96 11.35
N LYS A 258 -4.24 4.69 12.38
CA LYS A 258 -3.32 4.18 13.41
C LYS A 258 -3.92 3.05 14.26
N THR A 259 -5.24 2.98 14.37
CA THR A 259 -5.92 1.94 15.16
C THR A 259 -7.05 1.28 14.38
N MET A 260 -7.28 -0.01 14.62
CA MET A 260 -8.37 -0.75 13.97
C MET A 260 -9.75 -0.15 14.30
N ALA A 261 -9.94 0.39 15.52
CA ALA A 261 -11.20 0.97 15.96
C ALA A 261 -11.61 2.24 15.19
N SER A 262 -10.63 2.98 14.67
CA SER A 262 -10.85 4.23 13.93
C SER A 262 -10.82 4.03 12.41
N LEU A 263 -10.57 2.81 11.93
CA LEU A 263 -10.54 2.52 10.50
C LEU A 263 -11.91 2.77 9.87
N GLN A 264 -11.95 3.74 8.95
CA GLN A 264 -13.15 4.06 8.19
C GLN A 264 -13.43 2.98 7.14
N LYS A 265 -14.70 2.61 6.95
CA LYS A 265 -15.06 1.60 5.96
C LYS A 265 -15.04 2.19 4.56
N ILE A 266 -14.49 1.43 3.61
CA ILE A 266 -14.63 1.72 2.19
C ILE A 266 -16.09 1.49 1.80
N ASP A 267 -16.71 2.49 1.19
CA ASP A 267 -18.03 2.42 0.58
C ASP A 267 -17.91 1.76 -0.80
N VAL A 268 -18.10 0.44 -0.82
CA VAL A 268 -18.01 -0.39 -2.04
C VAL A 268 -18.94 0.09 -3.15
N SER A 269 -20.04 0.79 -2.83
CA SER A 269 -20.98 1.32 -3.83
C SER A 269 -20.42 2.52 -4.61
N LYS A 270 -19.42 3.21 -4.05
CA LYS A 270 -18.76 4.37 -4.65
C LYS A 270 -17.47 4.03 -5.38
N LEU A 271 -16.98 2.81 -5.24
CA LEU A 271 -15.72 2.42 -5.86
C LEU A 271 -15.80 2.51 -7.40
N PRO A 272 -14.73 3.01 -8.05
CA PRO A 272 -14.63 3.02 -9.49
C PRO A 272 -14.60 1.60 -10.06
N LYS A 273 -14.95 1.45 -11.33
CA LYS A 273 -14.82 0.17 -12.04
C LYS A 273 -13.37 -0.04 -12.47
N VAL A 274 -12.93 -1.32 -12.47
CA VAL A 274 -11.63 -1.71 -13.02
C VAL A 274 -11.55 -1.27 -14.49
N PRO A 275 -10.58 -0.43 -14.87
CA PRO A 275 -10.38 -0.04 -16.26
C PRO A 275 -9.93 -1.25 -17.07
N HIS A 276 -10.59 -1.50 -18.20
CA HIS A 276 -10.21 -2.52 -19.15
C HIS A 276 -9.74 -1.82 -20.43
N PRO A 277 -8.42 -1.71 -20.65
CA PRO A 277 -7.89 -1.17 -21.89
C PRO A 277 -8.42 -2.01 -23.06
N HIS A 278 -9.14 -1.39 -24.00
CA HIS A 278 -9.65 -2.10 -25.16
C HIS A 278 -8.49 -2.68 -25.96
N ASN A 279 -8.48 -4.01 -26.14
CA ASN A 279 -7.68 -4.65 -27.18
C ASN A 279 -8.14 -4.08 -28.52
N LYS A 280 -7.34 -3.19 -29.13
CA LYS A 280 -7.40 -2.99 -30.58
C LYS A 280 -6.88 -4.28 -31.22
N ILE A 281 -7.73 -5.29 -31.29
CA ILE A 281 -7.52 -6.38 -32.25
C ILE A 281 -7.64 -5.71 -33.61
N LYS A 282 -6.51 -5.37 -34.21
CA LYS A 282 -6.48 -5.13 -35.66
C LYS A 282 -6.84 -6.47 -36.28
N SER A 283 -8.12 -6.62 -36.64
CA SER A 283 -8.51 -7.63 -37.62
C SER A 283 -7.81 -7.25 -38.92
N THR A 284 -6.65 -7.84 -39.17
CA THR A 284 -6.14 -7.99 -40.52
C THR A 284 -6.93 -9.12 -41.14
N SER A 285 -8.04 -8.77 -41.77
CA SER A 285 -8.69 -9.63 -42.76
C SER A 285 -7.74 -9.75 -43.96
N LEU A 286 -7.24 -10.96 -44.20
CA LEU A 286 -6.88 -11.43 -45.53
C LEU A 286 -8.06 -12.25 -46.06
#